data_AF-A0AAU6V3T6-F1
#
_entry.id   AF-A0AAU6V3T6-F1
#
_cell.length_a   1.000
_cell.length_b   1.000
_cell.length_c   1.000
_cell.angle_alpha   90.00
_cell.angle_beta   90.00
_cell.angle_gamma   90.00
#
_symmetry.space_group_name_H-M   'P 1'
#
loop_
_entity.id
_entity.type
_entity.pdbx_description
1 polymer ?
#
loop_
_entity_poly.entity_id
_entity_poly.type
_entity_poly.pdbx_seq_one_letter_code
_entity_poly.pdbx_strand_id
1 'polypeptide(L)'
;MYKGKIRGQGMTEYIIIVALIAVSAIGVYSFFGKTIRNQVAGLATEMSGVDSSAQIGAAKTAAGTTSTVANGDYNLGNYNAAANKAAAGGSSGGSGGN
;
A
#
# COMPACT_ATOMS: atom_id res chain seq x y z
N MET A 1 49.84 41.38 17.74
CA MET A 1 49.77 40.18 18.59
C MET A 1 48.32 39.98 19.01
N TYR A 2 47.50 39.30 18.19
CA TYR A 2 46.08 39.09 18.49
C TYR A 2 45.90 37.74 19.18
N LYS A 3 45.54 37.78 20.47
CA LYS A 3 45.31 36.59 21.30
C LYS A 3 43.87 36.67 21.82
N GLY A 4 42.94 36.19 20.99
CA GLY A 4 41.53 36.06 21.37
C GLY A 4 41.38 34.98 22.44
N LYS A 5 40.93 35.38 23.63
CA LYS A 5 40.62 34.47 24.74
C LYS A 5 39.23 33.88 24.52
N ILE A 6 39.15 32.62 24.11
CA ILE A 6 37.90 31.86 24.13
C ILE A 6 37.63 31.51 25.59
N ARG A 7 36.64 32.16 26.22
CA ARG A 7 36.14 31.80 27.55
C ARG A 7 34.67 31.44 27.39
N GLY A 8 34.32 30.17 27.53
CA GLY A 8 32.94 29.69 27.58
C GLY A 8 32.11 29.73 26.29
N GLN A 9 32.56 30.41 25.24
CA GLN A 9 31.78 30.66 24.04
C GLN A 9 31.54 29.42 23.15
N GLY A 10 32.36 28.38 23.26
CA GLY A 10 32.22 27.18 22.41
C GLY A 10 31.25 26.13 22.95
N MET A 11 31.25 25.86 24.26
CA MET A 11 30.56 24.67 24.80
C MET A 11 29.04 24.75 24.67
N THR A 12 28.44 25.90 24.98
CA THR A 12 26.99 26.10 24.86
C THR A 12 26.54 26.16 23.41
N GLU A 13 27.33 26.78 22.53
CA GLU A 13 27.03 26.84 21.09
C GLU A 13 27.06 25.46 20.44
N TYR A 14 28.05 24.63 20.78
CA TYR A 14 28.07 23.23 20.34
C TYR A 14 26.87 22.44 20.86
N ILE A 15 26.51 22.60 22.14
CA ILE A 15 25.34 21.91 22.72
C ILE A 15 24.05 22.31 21.99
N ILE A 16 23.88 23.59 21.69
CA ILE A 16 22.70 24.10 20.96
C ILE A 16 22.66 23.54 19.54
N ILE A 17 23.78 23.61 18.80
CA ILE A 17 23.86 23.08 17.42
C ILE A 17 23.56 21.58 17.40
N VAL A 18 24.14 20.81 18.33
CA VAL A 18 23.89 19.35 18.42
C VAL A 18 22.43 19.06 18.75
N ALA A 19 21.82 19.82 19.67
CA ALA A 19 20.40 19.67 19.99
C ALA A 19 19.50 19.93 18.76
N LEU A 20 19.80 20.96 17.96
CA LEU A 20 19.05 21.28 16.74
C LEU A 20 19.20 20.20 15.67
N ILE A 21 20.42 19.66 15.48
CA ILE A 21 20.67 18.55 14.55
C ILE A 21 19.91 17.30 15.02
N ALA A 22 19.93 16.98 16.31
CA ALA A 22 19.24 15.82 16.85
C ALA A 22 17.72 15.88 16.63
N VAL A 23 17.10 17.03 16.92
CA VAL A 23 15.67 17.24 16.69
C VAL A 23 15.34 17.15 15.19
N SER A 24 16.15 17.77 14.34
CA SER A 24 15.99 17.71 12.88
C SER A 24 16.12 16.28 12.35
N ALA A 25 17.09 15.52 12.87
CA ALA A 25 17.34 14.14 12.49
C ALA A 25 16.14 13.25 12.83
N ILE A 26 15.51 13.41 14.01
CA ILE A 26 14.30 12.64 14.36
C ILE A 26 13.19 12.86 13.32
N GLY A 27 12.96 14.11 12.89
CA GLY A 27 11.98 14.45 11.87
C GLY A 27 12.31 13.87 10.50
N VAL A 28 13.55 14.04 10.04
CA VAL A 28 14.01 13.54 8.74
C VAL A 28 14.01 12.01 8.70
N TYR A 29 14.54 11.33 9.71
CA TYR A 29 14.51 9.86 9.76
C TYR A 29 13.10 9.30 9.83
N SER A 30 12.19 9.97 10.55
CA SER A 30 10.78 9.55 10.61
C SER A 30 10.07 9.72 9.26
N PHE A 31 10.27 10.86 8.59
CA PHE A 31 9.61 11.17 7.33
C PHE A 31 10.21 10.39 6.14
N PHE A 32 11.53 10.38 6.06
CA PHE A 32 12.27 9.66 5.03
C PHE A 32 12.15 8.14 5.22
N GLY A 33 12.16 7.64 6.46
CA GLY A 33 11.92 6.23 6.77
C GLY A 33 10.52 5.75 6.37
N LYS A 34 9.48 6.58 6.55
CA LYS A 34 8.13 6.30 6.02
C LYS A 34 8.11 6.28 4.50
N THR A 35 8.75 7.25 3.85
CA THR A 35 8.78 7.36 2.38
C THR A 35 9.52 6.18 1.74
N ILE A 36 10.72 5.86 2.22
CA ILE A 36 11.49 4.70 1.77
C ILE A 36 10.70 3.43 2.04
N ARG A 37 10.12 3.25 3.23
CA ARG A 37 9.32 2.06 3.53
C ARG A 37 8.14 1.92 2.59
N ASN A 38 7.43 3.00 2.26
CA ASN A 38 6.30 2.96 1.35
C ASN A 38 6.72 2.64 -0.08
N GLN A 39 7.84 3.22 -0.54
CA GLN A 39 8.40 2.91 -1.87
C GLN A 39 8.92 1.47 -1.93
N VAL A 40 9.65 1.02 -0.92
CA VAL A 40 10.12 -0.35 -0.79
C VAL A 40 8.96 -1.32 -0.61
N ALA A 41 7.87 -0.95 0.06
CA ALA A 41 6.66 -1.76 0.14
C ALA A 41 5.97 -1.86 -1.22
N GLY A 42 5.85 -0.76 -1.98
CA GLY A 42 5.32 -0.80 -3.35
C GLY A 42 6.18 -1.67 -4.28
N LEU A 43 7.49 -1.47 -4.24
CA LEU A 43 8.46 -2.28 -5.00
C LEU A 43 8.51 -3.72 -4.51
N ALA A 44 8.38 -3.98 -3.21
CA ALA A 44 8.31 -5.33 -2.66
C ALA A 44 6.98 -5.99 -2.98
N THR A 45 5.86 -5.28 -3.06
CA THR A 45 4.59 -5.82 -3.56
C THR A 45 4.68 -6.16 -5.05
N GLU A 46 5.35 -5.31 -5.84
CA GLU A 46 5.60 -5.55 -7.26
C GLU A 46 6.60 -6.69 -7.49
N MET A 47 7.67 -6.76 -6.69
CA MET A 47 8.75 -7.77 -6.79
C MET A 47 8.42 -9.09 -6.10
N SER A 48 7.69 -9.08 -4.99
CA SER A 48 7.16 -10.30 -4.35
C SER A 48 6.12 -10.98 -5.22
N GLY A 49 5.62 -10.27 -6.25
CA GLY A 49 4.59 -10.79 -7.13
C GLY A 49 3.42 -11.31 -6.31
N VAL A 50 2.99 -10.59 -5.24
CA VAL A 50 1.71 -10.90 -4.57
C VAL A 50 0.69 -10.92 -5.68
N ASP A 51 0.30 -12.14 -6.01
CA ASP A 51 -0.16 -12.55 -7.31
C ASP A 51 -1.55 -11.96 -7.53
N SER A 52 -1.58 -10.71 -7.98
CA SER A 52 -2.83 -10.09 -8.41
C SER A 52 -3.43 -10.92 -9.54
N SER A 53 -2.70 -11.88 -10.13
CA SER A 53 -3.26 -12.91 -11.01
C SER A 53 -4.48 -13.64 -10.41
N ALA A 54 -4.52 -13.89 -9.10
CA ALA A 54 -5.66 -14.52 -8.44
C ALA A 54 -6.86 -13.57 -8.36
N GLN A 55 -6.67 -12.34 -7.90
CA GLN A 55 -7.72 -11.32 -7.84
C GLN A 55 -8.17 -10.85 -9.25
N ILE A 56 -7.23 -10.71 -10.19
CA ILE A 56 -7.47 -10.40 -11.60
C ILE A 56 -8.19 -11.57 -12.28
N GLY A 57 -7.85 -12.82 -11.96
CA GLY A 57 -8.52 -14.02 -12.45
C GLY A 57 -9.95 -14.12 -11.94
N ALA A 58 -10.17 -13.86 -10.64
CA ALA A 58 -11.49 -13.77 -10.06
C ALA A 58 -12.32 -12.63 -10.67
N ALA A 59 -11.72 -11.45 -10.85
CA ALA A 59 -12.36 -10.31 -11.50
C ALA A 59 -12.71 -10.58 -12.97
N LYS A 60 -11.83 -11.24 -13.74
CA LYS A 60 -12.11 -11.65 -15.13
C LYS A 60 -13.23 -12.67 -15.21
N THR A 61 -13.25 -13.64 -14.30
CA THR A 61 -14.32 -14.66 -14.22
C THR A 61 -15.66 -14.00 -13.92
N ALA A 62 -15.72 -13.14 -12.90
CA ALA A 62 -16.93 -12.40 -12.53
C ALA A 62 -17.41 -11.49 -13.67
N ALA A 63 -16.50 -10.80 -14.37
CA ALA A 63 -16.82 -9.99 -15.54
C ALA A 63 -17.39 -10.82 -16.70
N GLY A 64 -16.82 -11.99 -16.98
CA GLY A 64 -17.30 -12.93 -18.01
C GLY A 64 -18.69 -13.49 -17.68
N THR A 65 -18.93 -13.89 -16.43
CA THR A 65 -20.25 -14.32 -15.96
C THR A 65 -21.28 -13.20 -16.08
N THR A 66 -20.91 -11.98 -15.68
CA THR A 66 -21.79 -10.81 -15.78
C THR A 66 -22.13 -10.48 -17.22
N SER A 67 -21.15 -10.52 -18.15
CA SER A 67 -21.39 -10.31 -19.58
C SER A 67 -22.32 -11.39 -20.18
N THR A 68 -22.16 -12.65 -19.75
CA THR A 68 -23.03 -13.75 -20.17
C THR A 68 -24.46 -13.56 -19.67
N VAL A 69 -24.61 -13.12 -18.41
CA VAL A 69 -25.92 -12.80 -17.84
C VAL A 69 -26.53 -11.60 -18.57
N ALA A 70 -25.79 -10.50 -18.74
CA ALA A 70 -26.29 -9.30 -19.40
C ALA A 70 -26.74 -9.52 -20.86
N ASN A 71 -26.13 -10.45 -21.57
CA ASN A 71 -26.51 -10.81 -22.95
C ASN A 71 -27.65 -11.85 -23.02
N GLY A 72 -28.17 -12.32 -21.90
CA GLY A 72 -29.31 -13.24 -21.86
C GLY A 72 -30.64 -12.52 -21.91
N ASP A 73 -31.54 -12.94 -22.80
CA ASP A 73 -32.92 -12.46 -22.82
C ASP A 73 -33.69 -13.02 -21.62
N TYR A 74 -33.91 -12.18 -20.61
CA TYR A 74 -34.69 -12.53 -19.42
C TYR A 74 -36.06 -11.87 -19.44
N ASN A 75 -37.08 -12.67 -19.19
CA ASN A 75 -38.47 -12.26 -19.01
C ASN A 75 -38.93 -12.67 -17.59
N LEU A 76 -40.14 -12.28 -17.20
CA LEU A 76 -40.74 -12.57 -15.89
C LEU A 76 -40.79 -14.07 -15.58
N GLY A 77 -40.83 -14.95 -16.60
CA GLY A 77 -40.80 -16.40 -16.43
C GLY A 77 -39.43 -16.98 -16.08
N ASN A 78 -38.34 -16.25 -16.29
CA ASN A 78 -36.96 -16.72 -16.17
C ASN A 78 -36.04 -15.76 -15.38
N TYR A 79 -36.63 -14.77 -14.70
CA TYR A 79 -35.93 -13.83 -13.79
C TYR A 79 -35.08 -14.54 -12.72
N ASN A 80 -35.57 -15.66 -12.19
CA ASN A 80 -34.84 -16.45 -11.19
C ASN A 80 -33.53 -17.04 -11.75
N ALA A 81 -33.48 -17.38 -13.04
CA ALA A 81 -32.27 -17.92 -13.67
C ALA A 81 -31.17 -16.86 -13.81
N ALA A 82 -31.53 -15.62 -14.10
CA ALA A 82 -30.61 -14.48 -14.16
C ALA A 82 -29.96 -14.20 -12.79
N ALA A 83 -30.80 -14.12 -11.75
CA ALA A 83 -30.36 -13.83 -10.39
C ALA A 83 -29.40 -14.91 -9.85
N ASN A 84 -29.71 -16.19 -10.09
CA ASN A 84 -28.91 -17.30 -9.58
C ASN A 84 -27.56 -17.45 -10.32
N LYS A 85 -27.49 -17.07 -11.60
CA LYS A 85 -26.24 -17.10 -12.40
C LYS A 85 -25.26 -16.00 -12.00
N ALA A 86 -25.74 -14.82 -11.62
CA ALA A 86 -24.89 -13.73 -11.14
C ALA A 86 -24.26 -14.02 -9.77
N ALA A 87 -24.97 -14.73 -8.89
CA ALA A 87 -24.49 -15.05 -7.54
C ALA A 87 -23.39 -16.14 -7.50
N ALA A 88 -23.32 -17.02 -8.50
CA ALA A 88 -22.34 -18.11 -8.55
C ALA A 88 -20.89 -17.66 -8.79
N GLY A 89 -20.66 -16.41 -9.23
CA GLY A 89 -19.31 -15.86 -9.48
C GLY A 89 -18.56 -15.36 -8.25
N GLY A 90 -19.17 -15.36 -7.07
CA GLY A 90 -18.61 -14.75 -5.84
C GLY A 90 -17.88 -15.69 -4.89
N SER A 91 -17.86 -17.01 -5.14
CA SER A 91 -17.38 -17.99 -4.16
C SER A 91 -16.30 -18.93 -4.73
N SER A 92 -15.11 -18.39 -5.01
CA SER A 92 -13.90 -19.20 -5.11
C SER A 92 -12.70 -18.42 -4.57
N GLY A 93 -12.53 -18.42 -3.25
CA GLY A 93 -11.44 -17.66 -2.62
C GLY A 93 -11.30 -17.93 -1.13
N GLY A 94 -11.18 -19.20 -0.76
CA GLY A 94 -10.93 -19.57 0.63
C GLY A 94 -10.44 -20.99 0.76
N SER A 95 -9.15 -21.23 0.50
CA SER A 95 -8.39 -22.32 1.12
C SER A 95 -6.93 -22.25 0.67
N GLY A 96 -5.99 -22.14 1.62
CA GLY A 96 -4.59 -22.46 1.37
C GLY A 96 -3.60 -21.61 2.15
N GLY A 97 -3.33 -21.99 3.38
CA GLY A 97 -2.17 -21.51 4.13
C GLY A 97 -1.96 -22.35 5.39
N ASN A 98 -1.14 -23.39 5.28
CA ASN A 98 -0.51 -24.08 6.40
C ASN A 98 0.85 -23.42 6.65
#